data_AF-A0AAP9H7R5-F1
#
_entry.id   AF-A0AAP9H7R5-F1
#
_cell.length_a   1.000
_cell.length_b   1.000
_cell.length_c   1.000
_cell.angle_alpha   90.00
_cell.angle_beta   90.00
_cell.angle_gamma   90.00
#
_symmetry.space_group_name_H-M   'P 1'
#
loop_
_entity.id
_entity.type
_entity.pdbx_description
1 polymer ?
#
loop_
_entity_poly.entity_id
_entity_poly.type
_entity_poly.pdbx_seq_one_letter_code
_entity_poly.pdbx_strand_id
1 'polypeptide(L)' 'MIQSASDIQKRSDEKRGVKPKTYKLPLQTIDRIELLASDTGVSQAAIIATAIDIYEQSLKRV' A
#
# COMPACT_ATOMS: atom_id res chain seq x y z
N MET A 1 11.20 20.77 21.78
CA MET A 1 10.68 19.38 21.74
C MET A 1 11.37 18.68 20.59
N ILE A 2 12.13 17.62 20.84
CA ILE A 2 12.81 16.84 19.80
C ILE A 2 11.70 16.11 19.05
N GLN A 3 11.41 16.49 17.81
CA GLN A 3 10.51 15.72 16.97
C GLN A 3 11.20 14.37 16.73
N SER A 4 10.59 13.28 17.18
CA SER A 4 11.12 11.94 16.99
C SER A 4 11.33 11.72 15.48
N ALA A 5 12.37 10.99 15.07
CA ALA A 5 12.62 10.70 13.66
C ALA A 5 11.37 10.15 12.95
N SER A 6 10.55 9.40 13.66
CA SER A 6 9.24 8.89 13.26
C SER A 6 8.23 9.99 12.88
N ASP A 7 8.21 11.11 13.61
CA ASP A 7 7.31 12.25 13.38
C ASP A 7 7.79 13.14 12.22
N ILE A 8 9.09 13.08 11.89
CA ILE A 8 9.67 13.72 10.72
C ILE A 8 9.33 12.89 9.47
N GLN A 9 9.51 11.57 9.54
CA GLN A 9 9.20 10.66 8.43
C GLN A 9 7.70 10.70 8.07
N LYS A 10 6.81 10.63 9.06
CA LYS A 10 5.36 10.73 8.86
C LYS A 10 4.97 11.99 8.08
N ARG A 11 5.48 13.16 8.48
CA ARG A 11 5.21 14.42 7.76
C ARG A 11 5.80 14.45 6.36
N SER A 12 6.94 13.80 6.13
CA SER A 12 7.51 13.69 4.78
C SER A 12 6.66 12.81 3.87
N ASP A 13 6.19 11.68 4.39
CA ASP A 13 5.32 10.75 3.68
C ASP A 13 3.99 11.43 3.33
N GLU A 14 3.40 12.15 4.29
CA GLU A 14 2.17 12.93 4.08
C GLU A 14 2.35 14.01 3.01
N LYS A 15 3.49 14.71 3.00
CA LYS A 15 3.82 15.67 1.92
C LYS A 15 3.92 15.01 0.55
N ARG A 16 4.30 13.73 0.51
CA ARG A 16 4.34 12.90 -0.71
C ARG A 16 2.99 12.22 -1.00
N GLY A 17 1.95 12.52 -0.22
CA GLY A 17 0.60 11.97 -0.38
C GLY A 17 0.45 10.52 0.10
N VAL A 18 1.43 9.97 0.83
CA VAL A 18 1.42 8.59 1.32
C VAL A 18 1.34 8.57 2.84
N LYS A 19 0.65 7.58 3.42
CA LYS A 19 0.58 7.40 4.88
C LYS A 19 0.60 5.92 5.24
N PRO A 20 1.23 5.54 6.37
CA PRO A 20 1.17 4.17 6.84
C PRO A 20 -0.28 3.81 7.20
N LYS A 21 -0.73 2.63 6.75
CA LYS A 21 -2.06 2.11 7.03
C LYS A 21 -1.98 0.62 7.30
N THR A 22 -2.55 0.18 8.41
CA THR A 22 -2.51 -1.22 8.83
C THR A 22 -3.90 -1.82 8.80
N TYR A 23 -4.00 -3.01 8.20
CA TYR A 23 -5.22 -3.81 8.14
C TYR A 23 -4.93 -5.24 8.54
N LYS A 24 -5.95 -5.93 9.07
CA LYS A 24 -5.92 -7.38 9.18
C LYS A 24 -6.37 -7.97 7.86
N LEU A 25 -5.55 -8.85 7.28
CA LEU A 25 -5.85 -9.57 6.04
C LEU A 25 -5.74 -11.07 6.29
N PRO A 26 -6.44 -11.92 5.52
CA PRO A 26 -6.18 -13.35 5.51
C PRO A 26 -4.71 -13.63 5.17
N LEU A 27 -4.10 -14.61 5.84
CA LEU A 27 -2.69 -14.98 5.63
C LEU A 27 -2.40 -15.29 4.16
N GLN A 28 -3.26 -16.07 3.52
CA GLN A 28 -3.14 -16.40 2.10
C GLN A 28 -3.14 -15.16 1.18
N THR A 29 -3.85 -14.10 1.56
CA THR A 29 -3.84 -12.83 0.81
C THR A 29 -2.51 -12.12 0.97
N ILE A 30 -1.93 -12.14 2.17
CA ILE A 30 -0.61 -11.57 2.46
C ILE A 30 0.45 -12.30 1.64
N ASP A 31 0.47 -13.63 1.67
CA ASP A 31 1.42 -14.45 0.90
C ASP A 31 1.36 -14.14 -0.60
N ARG A 32 0.15 -13.95 -1.14
CA ARG A 32 -0.06 -13.57 -2.55
C ARG A 32 0.49 -12.19 -2.88
N ILE A 33 0.31 -11.22 -1.99
CA ILE A 33 0.83 -9.85 -2.17
C ILE A 33 2.37 -9.88 -2.13
N GLU A 34 2.96 -10.65 -1.21
CA GLU A 34 4.40 -10.80 -1.07
C GLU A 34 5.03 -11.48 -2.28
N LEU A 35 4.41 -12.57 -2.77
CA LEU A 35 4.86 -13.26 -3.97
C LEU A 35 4.80 -12.33 -5.20
N LEU A 36 3.68 -11.63 -5.41
CA LEU A 36 3.54 -10.70 -6.53
C LEU A 36 4.56 -9.57 -6.46
N ALA A 37 4.80 -9.00 -5.28
CA ALA A 37 5.80 -7.96 -5.10
C ALA A 37 7.22 -8.46 -5.43
N SER A 38 7.53 -9.68 -4.99
CA SER A 38 8.82 -10.33 -5.25
C SER A 38 9.03 -10.63 -6.73
N ASP A 39 8.01 -11.19 -7.39
CA ASP A 39 8.08 -11.61 -8.79
C ASP A 39 8.12 -10.41 -9.76
N THR A 40 7.45 -9.31 -9.42
CA THR A 40 7.35 -8.13 -10.30
C THR A 40 8.37 -7.03 -9.97
N GLY A 41 9.03 -7.11 -8.82
CA GLY A 41 9.90 -6.04 -8.31
C GLY A 41 9.14 -4.78 -7.88
N VAL A 42 7.80 -4.85 -7.78
CA VAL A 42 6.93 -3.73 -7.40
C VAL A 42 6.65 -3.80 -5.90
N SER A 43 6.52 -2.64 -5.24
CA SER A 43 6.18 -2.62 -3.82
C SER A 43 4.79 -3.20 -3.55
N GLN A 44 4.61 -3.86 -2.41
CA GLN A 44 3.30 -4.37 -1.99
C GLN A 44 2.20 -3.28 -2.00
N ALA A 45 2.56 -2.07 -1.57
CA ALA A 45 1.64 -0.93 -1.58
C ALA A 45 1.18 -0.56 -3.00
N ALA A 46 2.07 -0.60 -3.99
CA ALA A 46 1.73 -0.34 -5.38
C ALA A 46 0.88 -1.47 -5.97
N ILE A 47 1.17 -2.74 -5.65
CA ILE A 47 0.32 -3.88 -6.03
C ILE A 47 -1.11 -3.69 -5.50
N ILE A 48 -1.26 -3.31 -4.23
CA ILE A 48 -2.58 -3.06 -3.61
C ILE A 48 -3.29 -1.89 -4.29
N ALA A 49 -2.58 -0.79 -4.57
CA ALA A 49 -3.17 0.37 -5.26
C ALA A 49 -3.69 -0.01 -6.66
N THR A 50 -2.88 -0.72 -7.45
CA THR A 50 -3.30 -1.21 -8.77
C THR A 50 -4.49 -2.17 -8.69
N ALA A 51 -4.53 -3.05 -7.68
CA ALA A 51 -5.67 -3.94 -7.49
C ALA A 51 -6.98 -3.18 -7.23
N ILE A 52 -6.92 -2.07 -6.48
CA ILE A 52 -8.07 -1.18 -6.24
C ILE A 52 -8.51 -0.53 -7.56
N ASP A 53 -7.57 0.01 -8.35
CA ASP A 53 -7.89 0.65 -9.64
C ASP A 53 -8.58 -0.32 -10.61
N ILE A 54 -8.10 -1.57 -10.68
CA ILE A 54 -8.72 -2.63 -11.50
C ILE A 54 -10.12 -2.96 -10.98
N TYR A 55 -10.29 -3.06 -9.66
CA TYR A 55 -11.59 -3.32 -9.05
C TYR A 55 -12.57 -2.19 -9.36
N GLU A 56 -12.19 -0.93 -9.20
CA GLU A 56 -13.04 0.21 -9.57
C GLU A 56 -13.45 0.20 -11.05
N GLN A 57 -12.52 -0.11 -11.95
CA GLN A 57 -12.82 -0.22 -13.38
C GLN A 57 -13.80 -1.36 -13.68
N SER A 58 -13.71 -2.47 -12.95
CA SER A 58 -14.65 -3.60 -13.08
C SER A 58 -16.08 -3.21 -12.67
N LEU A 59 -16.22 -2.31 -11.69
CA LEU A 59 -17.51 -1.82 -11.21
C LEU A 59 -18.13 -0.76 -12.14
N LYS A 60 -17.31 0.05 -12.82
CA LYS A 60 -17.77 1.09 -13.77
C LYS A 60 -18.27 0.52 -15.12
N ARG A 61 -18.10 -0.78 -15.36
CA ARG A 61 -18.62 -1.48 -16.55
C ARG A 61 -20.08 -1.93 -16.41
N VAL A 62 -20.82 -1.38 -15.45
CA VAL A 62 -22.27 -1.58 -15.27
C VAL A 62 -23.04 -0.37 -15.79
#